data_AF-A0A928E4M9-F1
#
_entry.id   AF-A0A928E4M9-F1
#
_cell.length_a   1.000
_cell.length_b   1.000
_cell.length_c   1.000
_cell.angle_alpha   90.00
_cell.angle_beta   90.00
_cell.angle_gamma   90.00
#
_symmetry.space_group_name_H-M   'P 1'
#
loop_
_entity.id
_entity.type
_entity.pdbx_description
1 polymer ?
#
loop_
_entity_poly.entity_id
_entity_poly.type
_entity_poly.pdbx_seq_one_letter_code
_entity_poly.pdbx_strand_id
1 'polypeptide(L)' 'MLNNIDFLLIIKYALGVMLTIGVIFAPAWIARQNGRGKPDMHAVRLASWIFGWSIIGWLWSLFWATRK' A
#
# COMPACT_ATOMS: atom_id res chain seq x y z
N MET A 1 -28.83 11.30 -17.63
CA MET A 1 -28.68 11.91 -16.29
C MET A 1 -27.99 10.90 -15.41
N LEU A 2 -26.82 11.21 -14.86
CA LEU A 2 -26.27 10.44 -13.74
C LEU A 2 -27.14 10.77 -12.52
N ASN A 3 -27.77 9.77 -11.91
CA ASN A 3 -28.57 9.97 -10.71
C ASN A 3 -27.65 10.23 -9.50
N ASN A 4 -28.18 10.85 -8.43
CA ASN A 4 -27.43 11.07 -7.18
C ASN A 4 -26.81 9.77 -6.62
N ILE A 5 -27.45 8.62 -6.87
CA ILE A 5 -26.95 7.29 -6.50
C ILE A 5 -25.67 6.94 -7.26
N ASP A 6 -25.60 7.25 -8.56
CA ASP A 6 -24.42 6.97 -9.41
C ASP A 6 -23.23 7.81 -8.97
N PHE A 7 -23.45 9.07 -8.58
CA PHE A 7 -22.41 9.96 -8.10
C PHE A 7 -21.80 9.47 -6.77
N LEU A 8 -22.62 9.06 -5.81
CA LEU A 8 -22.19 8.44 -4.56
C LEU A 8 -21.42 7.13 -4.80
N LEU A 9 -21.86 6.33 -5.77
CA LEU A 9 -21.20 5.09 -6.14
C LEU A 9 -19.79 5.34 -6.68
N ILE A 10 -19.64 6.32 -7.57
CA ILE A 10 -18.34 6.71 -8.15
C ILE A 10 -17.38 7.17 -7.04
N ILE A 11 -17.85 8.01 -6.11
CA ILE A 11 -17.03 8.48 -4.99
C ILE A 11 -16.58 7.30 -4.11
N LYS A 12 -17.47 6.36 -3.81
CA LYS A 12 -17.14 5.16 -3.03
C LYS A 12 -16.00 4.36 -3.68
N TYR A 13 -16.08 4.12 -4.98
CA TYR A 13 -15.04 3.38 -5.70
C TYR A 13 -13.73 4.19 -5.81
N ALA A 14 -13.81 5.50 -6.04
CA ALA A 14 -12.63 6.36 -6.07
C ALA A 14 -11.88 6.35 -4.72
N LEU A 15 -12.60 6.48 -3.60
CA LEU A 15 -12.02 6.39 -2.26
C LEU A 15 -11.45 5.00 -1.98
N GLY A 16 -12.14 3.94 -2.40
CA GLY A 16 -11.65 2.57 -2.29
C GLY A 16 -10.30 2.38 -2.99
N VAL A 17 -10.18 2.86 -4.23
CA VAL A 17 -8.93 2.78 -5.00
C VAL A 17 -7.81 3.58 -4.32
N MET A 18 -8.09 4.79 -3.84
CA MET A 18 -7.10 5.60 -3.11
C MET A 18 -6.59 4.89 -1.85
N LEU A 19 -7.49 4.29 -1.06
CA LEU A 19 -7.11 3.51 0.11
C LEU A 19 -6.30 2.27 -0.26
N THR A 20 -6.69 1.54 -1.29
CA THR A 20 -5.95 0.35 -1.75
C THR A 20 -4.52 0.71 -2.18
N ILE A 21 -4.35 1.79 -2.94
CA ILE A 21 -3.03 2.31 -3.33
C ILE A 21 -2.23 2.68 -2.08
N GLY A 22 -2.83 3.44 -1.15
CA GLY A 22 -2.18 3.83 0.10
C GLY A 22 -1.69 2.63 0.91
N VAL A 23 -2.53 1.61 1.09
CA VAL A 23 -2.20 0.39 1.82
C VAL A 23 -1.06 -0.36 1.13
N ILE A 24 -1.13 -0.59 -0.18
CA ILE A 24 -0.10 -1.34 -0.91
C ILE A 24 1.27 -0.63 -0.85
N PHE A 25 1.31 0.70 -0.92
CA PHE A 25 2.56 1.46 -0.92
C PHE A 25 3.06 1.87 0.47
N ALA A 26 2.25 1.74 1.52
CA ALA A 26 2.62 2.13 2.88
C ALA A 26 3.95 1.51 3.37
N PRO A 27 4.23 0.20 3.21
CA PRO A 27 5.47 -0.40 3.69
C PRO A 27 6.70 0.15 2.97
N ALA A 28 6.61 0.36 1.66
CA ALA A 28 7.69 0.94 0.85
C ALA A 28 7.98 2.40 1.24
N TRP A 29 6.94 3.17 1.58
CA TRP A 29 7.10 4.54 2.07
C TRP A 29 7.75 4.57 3.46
N ILE A 30 7.32 3.68 4.38
CA ILE A 30 7.90 3.56 5.72
C ILE A 30 9.38 3.14 5.65
N ALA A 31 9.74 2.19 4.79
CA ALA A 31 11.13 1.76 4.60
C ALA A 31 12.04 2.92 4.15
N ARG A 32 11.50 3.85 3.35
CA ARG A 32 12.21 5.07 2.92
C ARG A 32 12.40 6.06 4.07
N GLN A 33 11.40 6.21 4.94
CA GLN A 33 11.49 7.09 6.12
C GLN A 33 12.48 6.55 7.17
N ASN A 34 12.61 5.23 7.28
CA ASN A 34 13.52 4.59 8.24
C ASN A 34 14.98 4.51 7.78
N GLY A 35 15.35 5.12 6.63
CA GLY A 35 16.75 5.25 6.22
C GLY A 35 17.45 3.93 5.83
N ARG A 36 16.68 2.88 5.49
CA ARG A 36 17.26 1.60 5.04
C ARG A 36 18.07 1.77 3.75
N GLY A 37 19.16 1.01 3.64
CA GLY A 37 20.01 0.99 2.45
C GLY A 37 19.23 0.61 1.18
N LYS A 38 19.67 1.12 0.02
CA LYS A 38 19.08 0.84 -1.30
C LYS A 38 18.64 -0.63 -1.51
N PRO A 39 19.42 -1.68 -1.17
CA PRO A 39 19.00 -3.07 -1.40
C PRO A 39 17.80 -3.51 -0.56
N ASP A 40 17.73 -3.12 0.72
CA ASP A 40 16.59 -3.47 1.59
C ASP A 40 15.31 -2.76 1.15
N MET A 41 15.44 -1.54 0.61
CA MET A 41 14.30 -0.79 0.08
C MET A 41 13.69 -1.49 -1.14
N HIS A 42 14.51 -2.07 -2.02
CA HIS A 42 14.03 -2.84 -3.16
C HIS A 42 13.37 -4.16 -2.73
N ALA A 43 13.92 -4.85 -1.73
CA ALA A 43 13.36 -6.08 -1.18
C ALA A 43 11.98 -5.85 -0.54
N VAL A 44 11.81 -4.78 0.26
CA VAL A 44 10.51 -4.42 0.84
C VAL A 44 9.51 -4.03 -0.26
N ARG A 45 9.95 -3.31 -1.30
CA ARG A 45 9.08 -2.90 -2.41
C ARG A 45 8.60 -4.08 -3.25
N LEU A 46 9.50 -5.02 -3.56
CA LEU A 46 9.16 -6.28 -4.24
C LEU A 46 8.26 -7.17 -3.37
N ALA A 47 8.52 -7.24 -2.06
CA ALA A 47 7.66 -7.99 -1.14
C ALA A 47 6.26 -7.37 -1.01
N SER A 48 6.12 -6.04 -0.97
CA SER A 48 4.81 -5.38 -0.97
C SER A 48 4.08 -5.54 -2.29
N TRP A 49 4.77 -5.68 -3.42
CA TRP A 49 4.13 -5.97 -4.72
C TRP A 49 3.70 -7.43 -4.84
N ILE A 50 4.60 -8.37 -4.51
CA ILE A 50 4.37 -9.81 -4.66
C ILE A 50 3.44 -10.33 -3.57
N PHE A 51 3.40 -9.72 -2.39
CA PHE A 51 2.61 -10.20 -1.26
C PHE A 51 1.68 -9.18 -0.63
N GLY A 52 1.65 -7.91 -1.06
CA GLY A 52 0.75 -6.89 -0.51
C GLY A 52 -0.73 -7.09 -0.85
N TRP A 53 -1.04 -7.98 -1.80
CA TRP A 53 -2.39 -8.52 -2.03
C TRP A 53 -2.85 -9.50 -0.94
N SER A 54 -1.93 -9.99 -0.11
CA SER A 54 -2.21 -10.84 1.06
C SER A 54 -1.95 -10.07 2.35
N ILE A 55 -2.85 -10.16 3.34
CA ILE A 55 -2.70 -9.48 4.64
C ILE A 55 -1.38 -9.88 5.33
N ILE A 56 -1.01 -11.16 5.24
CA ILE A 56 0.21 -11.71 5.86
C ILE A 56 1.46 -11.11 5.21
N GLY A 57 1.49 -11.06 3.88
CA GLY A 57 2.58 -10.44 3.13
C GLY A 57 2.73 -8.96 3.36
N TRP A 58 1.61 -8.25 3.46
CA TRP A 58 1.58 -6.85 3.83
C TRP A 58 2.19 -6.62 5.21
N LEU A 59 1.74 -7.35 6.23
CA LEU A 59 2.26 -7.28 7.60
C LEU A 59 3.75 -7.62 7.66
N TRP A 60 4.18 -8.64 6.93
CA TRP A 60 5.60 -8.98 6.80
C TRP A 60 6.41 -7.83 6.21
N SER A 61 5.97 -7.27 5.07
CA SER A 61 6.65 -6.13 4.45
C SER A 61 6.70 -4.91 5.37
N LEU A 62 5.67 -4.69 6.19
CA LEU A 62 5.60 -3.60 7.16
C LEU A 62 6.50 -3.85 8.37
N PHE A 63 6.59 -5.08 8.87
CA PHE A 63 7.53 -5.48 9.91
C PHE A 63 8.97 -5.25 9.47
N TRP A 64 9.32 -5.67 8.25
CA TRP A 64 10.63 -5.38 7.69
C TRP A 64 10.84 -3.90 7.40
N ALA A 65 9.82 -3.16 6.96
CA ALA A 65 9.93 -1.73 6.78
C ALA A 65 10.19 -0.96 8.09
N THR A 66 9.65 -1.45 9.22
CA THR A 66 9.72 -0.79 10.54
C THR A 66 10.90 -1.24 11.40
N ARG A 67 11.47 -2.42 11.15
CA ARG A 67 12.62 -2.94 11.89
C ARG A 67 13.89 -2.14 11.52
N LYS A 68 14.48 -1.47 12.52
CA LYS A 68 15.80 -0.81 12.41
C LYS A 68 16.91 -1.82 12.15
#